data_AF-A0A519Z8D7-F1
#
_entry.id   AF-A0A519Z8D7-F1
#
_cell.length_a   1.000
_cell.length_b   1.000
_cell.length_c   1.000
_cell.angle_alpha   90.00
_cell.angle_beta   90.00
_cell.angle_gamma   90.00
#
_symmetry.space_group_name_H-M   'P 1'
#
loop_
_entity.id
_entity.type
_entity.pdbx_description
1 polymer ?
#
loop_
_entity_poly.entity_id
_entity_poly.type
_entity_poly.pdbx_seq_one_letter_code
_entity_poly.pdbx_strand_id
1 'polypeptide(L)'
;MMFSALMLAGSLTIFASSASAQKLSNADKKELRKKEDSLTSLSRDMVFSPNPSERFRADSNFIRTFVRSLVVKNSFSYPFDSLNISRLYPADSSFRIFTWQMKKDEYV
;
A
#
# COMPACT_ATOMS: atom_id res chain seq x y z
N MET A 1 -41.26 29.15 43.99
CA MET A 1 -40.75 27.77 43.93
C MET A 1 -41.54 27.04 42.84
N MET A 2 -40.91 26.73 41.70
CA MET A 2 -41.29 25.74 40.65
C MET A 2 -40.67 26.01 39.26
N PHE A 3 -39.69 26.92 39.16
CA PHE A 3 -38.73 26.90 38.05
C PHE A 3 -37.71 25.77 38.27
N SER A 4 -37.96 24.53 37.80
CA SER A 4 -36.86 23.55 37.62
C SER A 4 -37.19 22.19 37.00
N ALA A 5 -38.41 21.93 36.50
CA ALA A 5 -38.74 20.58 36.03
C ALA A 5 -38.92 20.44 34.51
N LEU A 6 -38.51 21.44 33.72
CA LEU A 6 -38.68 21.43 32.26
C LEU A 6 -37.36 21.74 31.51
N MET A 7 -36.24 21.17 31.95
CA MET A 7 -34.94 21.32 31.28
C MET A 7 -34.16 20.00 31.29
N LEU A 8 -34.76 18.92 30.79
CA LEU A 8 -34.03 17.66 30.53
C LEU A 8 -34.40 17.02 29.19
N ALA A 9 -34.69 17.87 28.20
CA ALA A 9 -34.67 17.49 26.78
C ALA A 9 -33.53 18.24 26.07
N GLY A 10 -32.32 18.17 26.65
CA GLY A 10 -31.12 18.78 26.11
C GLY A 10 -30.41 17.85 25.13
N SER A 11 -30.89 17.86 23.89
CA SER A 11 -30.22 17.48 22.64
C SER A 11 -28.86 16.74 22.75
N LEU A 12 -28.88 15.42 22.49
CA LEU A 12 -27.66 14.66 22.19
C LEU A 12 -27.29 14.93 20.71
N THR A 13 -26.69 16.08 20.43
CA THR A 13 -26.09 16.34 19.11
C THR A 13 -24.81 15.50 18.97
N ILE A 14 -24.95 14.36 18.29
CA ILE A 14 -23.80 13.61 17.77
C ILE A 14 -23.12 14.54 16.76
N PHE A 15 -21.99 15.15 17.16
CA PHE A 15 -21.06 15.73 16.22
C PHE A 15 -20.49 14.58 15.40
N ALA A 16 -21.14 14.29 14.26
CA ALA A 16 -20.58 13.45 13.22
C ALA A 16 -19.41 14.23 12.60
N SER A 17 -18.24 14.15 13.24
CA SER A 17 -16.99 14.57 12.65
C SER A 17 -16.78 13.72 11.40
N SER A 18 -16.94 14.34 10.23
CA SER A 18 -16.66 13.72 8.95
C SER A 18 -15.22 13.22 8.99
N ALA A 19 -15.04 11.90 9.13
CA ALA A 19 -13.72 11.30 9.07
C ALA A 19 -13.19 11.50 7.64
N SER A 20 -12.33 12.51 7.46
CA SER A 20 -11.66 12.73 6.19
C SER A 20 -10.54 11.71 6.08
N ALA A 21 -10.76 10.67 5.28
CA ALA A 21 -9.69 9.76 4.89
C ALA A 21 -8.58 10.57 4.22
N GLN A 22 -7.34 10.47 4.72
CA GLN A 22 -6.22 11.24 4.18
C GLN A 22 -5.96 10.83 2.74
N LYS A 23 -6.24 11.73 1.79
CA LYS A 23 -6.01 11.49 0.36
C LYS A 23 -4.50 11.50 0.05
N LEU A 24 -4.10 10.68 -0.91
CA LEU A 24 -2.75 10.69 -1.46
C LEU A 24 -2.49 12.03 -2.16
N SER A 25 -1.46 12.77 -1.73
CA SER A 25 -1.14 14.06 -2.35
C SER A 25 -0.57 13.88 -3.76
N ASN A 26 -0.62 14.92 -4.60
CA ASN A 26 -0.03 14.86 -5.93
C ASN A 26 1.50 14.69 -5.89
N ALA A 27 2.16 15.25 -4.86
CA ALA A 27 3.60 15.11 -4.65
C ALA A 27 3.96 13.65 -4.29
N ASP A 28 3.25 13.07 -3.33
CA ASP A 28 3.44 11.67 -2.92
C ASP A 28 3.12 10.72 -4.08
N LYS A 29 2.05 10.98 -4.84
CA LYS A 29 1.70 10.21 -6.04
C LYS A 29 2.79 10.26 -7.10
N LYS A 30 3.41 11.43 -7.31
CA LYS A 30 4.54 11.60 -8.24
C LYS A 30 5.78 10.86 -7.75
N GLU A 31 6.05 10.89 -6.44
CA GLU A 31 7.15 10.12 -5.85
C GLU A 31 6.92 8.61 -6.01
N LEU A 32 5.72 8.12 -5.70
CA LEU A 32 5.36 6.72 -5.84
C LEU A 32 5.47 6.22 -7.29
N ARG A 33 5.04 7.02 -8.26
CA ARG A 33 5.24 6.71 -9.70
C ARG A 33 6.70 6.50 -10.05
N LYS A 34 7.58 7.41 -9.62
CA LYS A 34 9.04 7.27 -9.87
C LYS A 34 9.62 5.99 -9.27
N LYS A 35 9.17 5.62 -8.06
CA LYS A 35 9.60 4.37 -7.44
C LYS A 35 9.01 3.15 -8.15
N GLU A 36 7.74 3.23 -8.57
CA GLU A 36 7.08 2.18 -9.35
C GLU A 36 7.77 1.94 -10.69
N ASP A 37 8.28 2.97 -11.36
CA ASP A 37 9.08 2.81 -12.59
C ASP A 37 10.29 1.89 -12.35
N SER A 38 11.02 2.11 -11.25
CA SER A 38 12.15 1.26 -10.85
C SER A 38 11.71 -0.15 -10.46
N LEU A 39 10.63 -0.25 -9.68
CA LEU A 39 10.05 -1.52 -9.25
C LEU A 39 9.52 -2.35 -10.42
N THR A 40 9.07 -1.72 -11.50
CA THR A 40 8.55 -2.40 -12.69
C THR A 40 9.64 -3.24 -13.34
N SER A 41 10.83 -2.67 -13.57
CA SER A 41 11.97 -3.42 -14.09
C SER A 41 12.39 -4.53 -13.12
N LEU A 42 12.55 -4.19 -11.84
CA LEU A 42 12.98 -5.15 -10.82
C LEU A 42 12.00 -6.32 -10.68
N SER A 43 10.69 -6.08 -10.69
CA SER A 43 9.67 -7.13 -10.60
C SER A 43 9.70 -8.06 -11.81
N ARG A 44 10.00 -7.53 -13.01
CA ARG A 44 10.15 -8.31 -14.22
C ARG A 44 11.39 -9.20 -14.12
N ASP A 45 12.53 -8.62 -13.78
CA ASP A 45 13.80 -9.36 -13.73
C ASP A 45 13.78 -10.42 -12.64
N MET A 46 13.16 -10.12 -11.50
CA MET A 46 12.96 -11.04 -10.38
C MET A 46 12.19 -12.31 -10.77
N VAL A 47 11.15 -12.18 -11.61
CA VAL A 47 10.29 -13.31 -12.00
C VAL A 47 10.79 -14.00 -13.28
N PHE A 48 11.29 -13.23 -14.24
CA PHE A 48 11.50 -13.69 -15.61
C PHE A 48 12.96 -13.72 -16.07
N SER A 49 13.94 -13.19 -15.31
CA SER A 49 15.34 -13.26 -15.76
C SER A 49 15.77 -14.73 -15.95
N PRO A 50 16.46 -15.04 -17.05
CA PRO A 50 16.96 -16.39 -17.30
C PRO A 50 18.06 -16.79 -16.33
N ASN A 51 18.82 -15.83 -15.79
CA ASN A 51 19.93 -16.09 -14.89
C ASN A 51 19.44 -16.08 -13.42
N PRO A 52 19.60 -17.19 -12.67
CA PRO A 52 19.23 -17.23 -11.25
C PRO A 52 19.86 -16.11 -10.43
N SER A 53 21.14 -15.80 -10.64
CA SER A 53 21.85 -14.74 -9.89
C SER A 53 21.24 -13.36 -10.12
N GLU A 54 20.75 -13.08 -11.34
CA GLU A 54 20.05 -11.84 -11.63
C GLU A 54 18.68 -11.79 -10.97
N ARG A 55 17.94 -12.91 -10.95
CA ARG A 55 16.66 -13.02 -10.22
C ARG A 55 16.85 -12.70 -8.74
N PHE A 56 17.83 -13.32 -8.07
CA PHE A 56 18.12 -13.08 -6.66
C PHE A 56 18.55 -11.64 -6.37
N ARG A 57 19.36 -11.05 -7.25
CA ARG A 57 19.77 -9.64 -7.13
C ARG A 57 18.58 -8.70 -7.32
N ALA A 58 17.74 -8.98 -8.32
CA ALA A 58 16.54 -8.21 -8.59
C ALA A 58 15.54 -8.31 -7.43
N ASP A 59 15.34 -9.49 -6.85
CA ASP A 59 14.53 -9.71 -5.64
C ASP A 59 15.01 -8.86 -4.45
N SER A 60 16.31 -8.93 -4.14
CA SER A 60 16.92 -8.16 -3.06
C SER A 60 16.78 -6.65 -3.24
N ASN A 61 16.88 -6.17 -4.49
CA ASN A 61 16.72 -4.76 -4.83
C ASN A 61 15.25 -4.35 -4.87
N PHE A 62 14.37 -5.24 -5.33
CA PHE A 62 12.93 -5.07 -5.36
C PHE A 62 12.42 -4.84 -3.95
N ILE A 63 12.73 -5.74 -3.00
CA ILE A 63 12.31 -5.63 -1.60
C ILE A 63 12.74 -4.30 -0.98
N ARG A 64 14.02 -3.93 -1.10
CA ARG A 64 14.54 -2.67 -0.53
C ARG A 64 13.82 -1.45 -1.11
N THR A 65 13.61 -1.44 -2.42
CA THR A 65 12.92 -0.33 -3.09
C THR A 65 11.44 -0.30 -2.71
N PHE A 66 10.80 -1.47 -2.62
CA PHE A 66 9.38 -1.60 -2.33
C PHE A 66 9.07 -1.15 -0.90
N VAL A 67 9.85 -1.59 0.08
CA VAL A 67 9.72 -1.12 1.48
C VAL A 67 9.87 0.40 1.55
N ARG A 68 10.83 1.00 0.83
CA ARG A 68 10.99 2.46 0.77
C ARG A 68 9.82 3.18 0.08
N SER A 69 9.11 2.52 -0.83
CA SER A 69 7.87 3.04 -1.42
C SER A 69 6.71 3.02 -0.44
N LEU A 70 6.63 1.98 0.40
CA LEU A 70 5.56 1.85 1.39
C LEU A 70 5.65 2.91 2.51
N VAL A 71 6.83 3.48 2.76
CA VAL A 71 7.03 4.58 3.71
C VAL A 71 6.42 5.91 3.23
N VAL A 72 6.17 6.07 1.92
CA VAL A 72 5.52 7.29 1.40
C VAL A 72 4.14 7.45 2.03
N LYS A 73 3.79 8.68 2.42
CA LYS A 73 2.52 8.97 3.09
C LYS A 73 1.35 8.53 2.22
N ASN A 74 0.38 7.84 2.83
CA ASN A 74 -0.81 7.31 2.17
C ASN A 74 -0.50 6.35 0.99
N SER A 75 0.66 5.69 1.00
CA SER A 75 1.05 4.67 0.00
C SER A 75 0.07 3.50 -0.09
N PHE A 76 -0.71 3.25 0.96
CA PHE A 76 -1.78 2.23 0.96
C PHE A 76 -2.78 2.46 -0.19
N SER A 77 -3.12 3.72 -0.48
CA SER A 77 -4.06 4.10 -1.53
C SER A 77 -3.46 4.04 -2.94
N TYR A 78 -2.15 3.76 -3.07
CA TYR A 78 -1.48 3.62 -4.36
C TYR A 78 -1.50 2.15 -4.82
N PRO A 79 -1.94 1.86 -6.06
CA PRO A 79 -2.32 0.49 -6.44
C PRO A 79 -1.15 -0.44 -6.79
N PHE A 80 -0.01 0.10 -7.24
CA PHE A 80 1.16 -0.66 -7.72
C PHE A 80 0.82 -1.65 -8.86
N ASP A 81 0.09 -1.19 -9.87
CA ASP A 81 -0.49 -2.07 -10.88
C ASP A 81 0.50 -2.59 -11.92
N SER A 82 1.63 -1.90 -12.13
CA SER A 82 2.61 -2.28 -13.16
C SER A 82 3.55 -3.41 -12.72
N LEU A 83 3.47 -3.84 -11.45
CA LEU A 83 4.38 -4.82 -10.89
C LEU A 83 3.96 -6.25 -11.25
N ASN A 84 4.94 -7.09 -11.58
CA ASN A 84 4.77 -8.50 -11.91
C ASN A 84 4.64 -9.39 -10.66
N ILE A 85 3.80 -8.99 -9.70
CA ILE A 85 3.56 -9.68 -8.43
C ILE A 85 2.06 -9.78 -8.16
N SER A 86 1.66 -10.80 -7.40
CA SER A 86 0.28 -10.95 -6.94
C SER A 86 -0.02 -9.94 -5.83
N ARG A 87 -1.26 -9.45 -5.83
CA ARG A 87 -1.80 -8.48 -4.86
C ARG A 87 -3.14 -9.00 -4.37
N LEU A 88 -3.23 -9.37 -3.10
CA LEU A 88 -4.45 -9.88 -2.48
C LEU A 88 -4.97 -8.89 -1.45
N TYR A 89 -6.29 -8.71 -1.45
CA TYR A 89 -7.01 -7.83 -0.56
C TYR A 89 -8.01 -8.66 0.27
N PRO A 90 -8.09 -8.44 1.59
CA PRO A 90 -9.24 -8.90 2.37
C PRO A 90 -10.50 -8.11 1.96
N ALA A 91 -11.68 -8.63 2.30
CA ALA A 91 -12.95 -8.00 1.94
C ALA A 91 -13.10 -6.57 2.48
N ASP A 92 -12.44 -6.26 3.61
CA ASP A 92 -12.45 -4.95 4.25
C ASP A 92 -11.32 -4.01 3.79
N SER A 93 -10.42 -4.50 2.92
CA SER A 93 -9.23 -3.76 2.48
C SER A 93 -8.38 -3.18 3.62
N SER A 94 -8.30 -3.86 4.77
CA SER A 94 -7.51 -3.42 5.94
C SER A 94 -6.01 -3.59 5.74
N PHE A 95 -5.57 -4.51 4.89
CA PHE A 95 -4.18 -4.74 4.54
C PHE A 95 -4.06 -5.25 3.09
N ARG A 96 -2.82 -5.44 2.62
CA ARG A 96 -2.52 -6.07 1.34
C ARG A 96 -1.46 -7.14 1.52
N ILE A 97 -1.66 -8.28 0.88
CA ILE A 97 -0.63 -9.32 0.76
C ILE A 97 -0.03 -9.22 -0.64
N PHE A 98 1.28 -9.08 -0.69
CA PHE A 98 2.05 -9.10 -1.93
C PHE A 98 2.86 -10.41 -1.98
N THR A 99 2.73 -11.16 -3.06
CA THR A 99 3.47 -12.41 -3.25
C THR A 99 4.02 -12.51 -4.67
N TRP A 100 5.14 -13.21 -4.80
CA TRP A 100 5.74 -13.55 -6.09
C TRP A 100 6.36 -14.94 -6.01
N GLN A 101 6.41 -15.59 -7.17
CA GLN A 101 7.08 -16.87 -7.33
C GLN A 101 8.52 -16.64 -7.76
N MET A 102 9.45 -17.40 -7.18
CA MET A 102 10.85 -17.38 -7.60
C MET A 102 11.27 -18.77 -8.03
N LYS A 103 11.71 -18.88 -9.29
CA LYS A 103 12.11 -20.14 -9.88
C LYS A 103 13.54 -20.50 -9.44
N LYS A 104 13.71 -21.64 -8.78
CA LYS A 104 15.02 -22.18 -8.38
C LYS A 104 15.39 -23.31 -9.35
N ASP A 105 15.96 -22.93 -10.48
CA ASP A 105 16.34 -23.88 -11.56
C ASP A 105 17.73 -24.49 -11.36
N GLU A 106 18.49 -23.97 -10.41
CA GLU A 106 19.82 -24.45 -10.10
C GLU A 106 19.67 -25.69 -9.21
N TYR A 107 19.88 -26.86 -9.81
CA TYR A 107 20.21 -28.07 -9.07
C TYR A 107 21.55 -27.79 -8.38
N VAL A 108 21.48 -27.40 -7.12
CA VAL A 108 22.65 -27.35 -6.23
C VAL A 108 23.09 -28.77 -5.93
#